data_AF-A0A497L5M9-F1
#
_entry.id   AF-A0A497L5M9-F1
#
_cell.length_a   1.000
_cell.length_b   1.000
_cell.length_c   1.000
_cell.angle_alpha   90.00
_cell.angle_beta   90.00
_cell.angle_gamma   90.00
#
_symmetry.space_group_name_H-M   'P 1'
#
loop_
_entity.id
_entity.type
_entity.pdbx_description
1 polymer ?
#
loop_
_entity_poly.entity_id
_entity_poly.type
_entity_poly.pdbx_seq_one_letter_code
_entity_poly.pdbx_strand_id
1 'polypeptide(L)'
;DYRREDRHPRVDALLEADVWFSPGLVIEVLGDEITLSPIHTAAFNRIREESGLAIRFPRFTGRWRVDKAPEDATKVDEIVEMYNAQLKTLK
;
A
#
# COMPACT_ATOMS: atom_id res chain seq x y z
N ASP A 1 -10.67 -10.55 17.33
CA ASP A 1 -9.55 -11.18 16.62
C ASP A 1 -9.73 -10.87 15.13
N TYR A 2 -8.68 -10.40 14.45
CA TYR A 2 -8.71 -10.06 13.02
C TYR A 2 -8.20 -11.18 12.11
N ARG A 3 -7.61 -12.23 12.69
CA ARG A 3 -6.99 -13.33 11.94
C ARG A 3 -8.02 -14.07 11.07
N ARG A 4 -7.57 -14.52 9.90
CA ARG A 4 -8.34 -15.31 8.94
C ARG A 4 -7.53 -16.50 8.43
N GLU A 5 -8.23 -17.50 7.91
CA GLU A 5 -7.64 -18.63 7.19
C GLU A 5 -7.32 -18.28 5.73
N ASP A 6 -8.11 -17.38 5.13
CA ASP A 6 -8.04 -16.99 3.72
C ASP A 6 -8.03 -15.46 3.51
N ARG A 7 -7.58 -15.04 2.33
CA ARG A 7 -7.54 -13.63 1.92
C ARG A 7 -8.93 -13.02 1.95
N HIS A 8 -9.07 -11.91 2.69
CA HIS A 8 -10.33 -11.19 2.78
C HIS A 8 -10.76 -10.65 1.39
N PRO A 9 -12.05 -10.74 0.98
CA PRO A 9 -12.52 -10.28 -0.34
C PRO A 9 -12.28 -8.80 -0.67
N ARG A 10 -12.05 -7.98 0.36
CA ARG A 10 -11.71 -6.54 0.24
C ARG A 10 -10.21 -6.28 0.04
N VAL A 11 -9.38 -7.31 0.05
CA VAL A 11 -7.92 -7.20 -0.09
C VAL A 11 -7.53 -7.73 -1.46
N ASP A 12 -6.96 -6.85 -2.29
CA ASP A 12 -6.37 -7.20 -3.58
C ASP A 12 -4.85 -7.26 -3.44
N ALA A 13 -4.27 -8.44 -3.63
CA ALA A 13 -2.84 -8.68 -3.52
C ALA A 13 -2.42 -9.82 -4.45
N LEU A 14 -1.25 -9.70 -5.08
CA LEU A 14 -0.61 -10.80 -5.81
C LEU A 14 0.29 -11.64 -4.90
N LEU A 15 0.77 -11.03 -3.80
CA LEU A 15 1.55 -11.70 -2.78
C LEU A 15 0.66 -12.60 -1.92
N GLU A 16 1.13 -13.82 -1.68
CA GLU A 16 0.52 -14.74 -0.73
C GLU A 16 1.11 -14.51 0.67
N ALA A 17 0.24 -14.32 1.66
CA ALA A 17 0.65 -14.15 3.05
C ALA A 17 0.54 -15.49 3.80
N ASP A 18 1.47 -15.76 4.71
CA ASP A 18 1.38 -16.95 5.58
C ASP A 18 0.15 -16.92 6.50
N VAL A 19 -0.29 -15.72 6.86
CA VAL A 19 -1.46 -15.48 7.70
C VAL A 19 -2.23 -14.28 7.17
N TRP A 20 -3.53 -14.48 6.94
CA TRP A 20 -4.43 -13.44 6.47
C TRP A 20 -5.13 -12.72 7.64
N PHE A 21 -5.50 -11.47 7.41
CA PHE A 21 -6.24 -10.63 8.37
C PHE A 21 -7.39 -9.91 7.68
N SER A 22 -8.50 -9.73 8.40
CA SER A 22 -9.56 -8.80 8.00
C SER A 22 -9.05 -7.36 8.13
N PRO A 23 -9.23 -6.48 7.12
CA PRO A 23 -8.89 -5.07 7.25
C PRO A 23 -9.56 -4.45 8.47
N GLY A 24 -8.78 -3.83 9.34
CA GLY A 24 -9.30 -3.30 10.61
C GLY A 24 -8.34 -2.42 11.39
N LEU A 25 -7.03 -2.55 11.16
CA LEU A 25 -6.00 -1.72 11.78
C LEU A 25 -5.28 -0.90 10.72
N VAL A 26 -4.93 0.33 11.05
CA VAL A 26 -4.15 1.24 10.19
C VAL A 26 -2.84 1.57 10.90
N ILE A 27 -1.73 1.49 10.16
CA ILE A 27 -0.40 1.85 10.66
C ILE A 27 0.17 3.00 9.84
N GLU A 28 1.02 3.79 10.49
CA GLU A 28 1.83 4.79 9.79
C GLU A 28 3.14 4.16 9.33
N VAL A 29 3.43 4.32 8.04
CA VAL A 29 4.64 3.81 7.38
C VAL A 29 5.37 4.97 6.73
N LEU A 30 6.69 5.00 6.90
CA LEU A 30 7.59 5.89 6.16
C LEU A 30 8.36 5.10 5.11
N GLY A 31 8.71 5.73 4.01
CA GLY A 31 9.62 5.20 3.01
C GLY A 31 10.38 6.32 2.33
N ASP A 32 11.38 5.96 1.54
CA ASP A 32 12.25 6.94 0.90
C ASP A 32 11.68 7.43 -0.44
N GLU A 33 11.06 6.53 -1.22
CA GLU A 33 10.44 6.83 -2.51
C GLU A 33 9.30 5.85 -2.84
N ILE A 34 8.50 6.20 -3.84
CA ILE A 34 7.52 5.28 -4.45
C ILE A 34 8.08 4.77 -5.78
N THR A 35 8.05 3.46 -5.99
CA THR A 35 8.63 2.81 -7.17
C THR A 35 7.62 1.90 -7.88
N LEU A 36 7.80 1.67 -9.18
CA LEU A 36 7.06 0.64 -9.90
C LEU A 36 7.37 -0.76 -9.34
N SER A 37 6.35 -1.58 -9.21
CA SER A 37 6.47 -2.94 -8.66
C SER A 37 5.62 -3.94 -9.45
N PRO A 38 6.18 -5.11 -9.83
CA PRO A 38 5.42 -6.14 -10.53
C PRO A 38 4.51 -6.97 -9.61
N ILE A 39 4.69 -6.87 -8.29
CA ILE A 39 4.02 -7.73 -7.30
C ILE A 39 3.03 -6.99 -6.38
N HIS A 40 3.02 -5.66 -6.40
CA HIS A 40 2.08 -4.85 -5.62
C HIS A 40 0.95 -4.35 -6.53
N THR A 41 -0.28 -4.39 -6.04
CA THR A 41 -1.52 -4.11 -6.79
C THR A 41 -1.99 -2.66 -6.70
N ALA A 42 -1.40 -1.85 -5.82
CA ALA A 42 -1.73 -0.43 -5.74
C ALA A 42 -1.44 0.24 -7.09
N ALA A 43 -2.45 0.87 -7.70
CA ALA A 43 -2.37 1.48 -9.03
C ALA A 43 -1.92 0.52 -10.16
N PHE A 44 -2.23 -0.78 -10.05
CA PHE A 44 -1.84 -1.78 -11.05
C PHE A 44 -2.33 -1.40 -12.46
N ASN A 45 -1.44 -1.53 -13.46
CA ASN A 45 -1.67 -1.16 -14.87
C ASN A 45 -2.00 0.31 -15.13
N ARG A 46 -1.97 1.21 -14.13
CA ARG A 46 -2.31 2.63 -14.32
C ARG A 46 -1.14 3.47 -14.85
N ILE A 47 0.09 3.13 -14.45
CA ILE A 47 1.31 3.88 -14.81
C ILE A 47 2.13 3.14 -15.86
N ARG A 48 2.34 1.84 -15.64
CA ARG A 48 3.02 0.93 -16.57
C ARG A 48 2.30 -0.41 -16.53
N GLU A 49 2.14 -1.01 -17.71
CA GLU A 49 1.55 -2.34 -17.86
C GLU A 49 2.29 -3.39 -17.02
N GLU A 50 1.54 -4.34 -16.46
CA GLU A 50 2.01 -5.41 -15.57
C GLU A 50 2.74 -4.92 -14.31
N SER A 51 2.40 -3.71 -13.83
CA SER A 51 2.98 -3.17 -12.60
C SER A 51 2.02 -2.27 -11.84
N GLY A 52 2.14 -2.29 -10.51
CA GLY A 52 1.60 -1.28 -9.61
C GLY A 52 2.72 -0.47 -8.96
N LEU A 53 2.43 0.09 -7.79
CA LEU A 53 3.33 0.93 -7.01
C LEU A 53 3.66 0.29 -5.66
N ALA A 54 4.89 0.48 -5.22
CA ALA A 54 5.39 0.06 -3.92
C ALA A 54 6.16 1.18 -3.24
N ILE A 55 6.20 1.14 -1.91
CA ILE A 55 7.03 2.02 -1.09
C ILE A 55 8.41 1.38 -0.97
N ARG A 56 9.47 2.12 -1.28
CA ARG A 56 10.86 1.65 -1.11
C ARG A 56 11.34 1.91 0.31
N PHE A 57 12.01 0.90 0.88
CA PHE A 57 12.50 0.89 2.27
C PHE A 57 11.40 1.26 3.29
N PRO A 58 10.25 0.56 3.27
CA PRO A 58 9.15 0.87 4.17
C PRO A 58 9.55 0.57 5.62
N ARG A 59 9.30 1.52 6.51
CA ARG A 59 9.57 1.45 7.94
C ARG A 59 8.29 1.75 8.71
N PHE A 60 7.88 0.82 9.57
CA PHE A 60 6.84 1.11 10.55
C PHE A 60 7.34 2.14 11.55
N THR A 61 6.57 3.20 11.79
CA THR A 61 7.01 4.29 12.68
C THR A 61 6.79 3.99 14.16
N GLY A 62 6.15 2.86 14.50
CA GLY A 62 5.66 2.59 15.85
C GLY A 62 4.24 3.13 16.11
N ARG A 63 3.68 3.93 15.18
CA ARG A 63 2.36 4.54 15.36
C ARG A 63 1.25 3.70 14.73
N TRP A 64 0.41 3.16 15.60
CA TRP A 64 -0.91 2.66 15.25
C TRP A 64 -1.89 3.83 15.15
N ARG A 65 -2.59 3.94 14.03
CA ARG A 65 -3.59 4.98 13.77
C ARG A 65 -4.95 4.50 14.28
N VAL A 66 -5.09 4.44 15.60
CA VAL A 66 -6.36 4.06 16.27
C VAL A 66 -7.49 5.07 16.00
N ASP A 67 -7.13 6.25 15.49
CA ASP A 67 -8.01 7.32 15.06
C ASP A 67 -8.55 7.15 13.63
N LYS A 68 -8.11 6.12 12.90
CA LYS A 68 -8.47 5.89 11.50
C LYS A 68 -9.14 4.53 11.28
N ALA A 69 -10.21 4.51 10.50
CA ALA A 69 -10.74 3.27 9.94
C ALA A 69 -9.92 2.84 8.70
N PRO A 70 -9.98 1.57 8.26
CA PRO A 70 -9.33 1.11 7.03
C PRO A 70 -9.69 1.95 5.80
N GLU A 71 -10.91 2.49 5.75
CA GLU A 71 -11.43 3.35 4.67
C GLU A 71 -10.78 4.75 4.68
N ASP A 72 -10.17 5.17 5.79
CA ASP A 72 -9.45 6.44 5.95
C ASP A 72 -7.93 6.31 5.67
N ALA A 73 -7.48 5.11 5.30
CA ALA A 73 -6.09 4.87 4.88
C ALA A 73 -5.76 5.66 3.61
N THR A 74 -4.47 5.86 3.35
CA THR A 74 -4.00 6.54 2.14
C THR A 74 -4.52 5.84 0.90
N LYS A 75 -5.22 6.59 0.05
CA LYS A 75 -5.89 6.11 -1.15
C LYS A 75 -4.89 5.88 -2.27
N VAL A 76 -5.24 5.00 -3.19
CA VAL A 76 -4.42 4.71 -4.38
C VAL A 76 -4.14 5.99 -5.19
N ASP A 77 -5.11 6.88 -5.33
CA ASP A 77 -4.94 8.12 -6.08
C ASP A 77 -3.93 9.08 -5.39
N GLU A 78 -3.93 9.15 -4.05
CA GLU A 78 -2.93 9.91 -3.30
C GLU A 78 -1.51 9.34 -3.49
N ILE A 79 -1.36 8.01 -3.54
CA ILE A 79 -0.07 7.35 -3.83
C ILE A 79 0.41 7.69 -5.25
N VAL A 80 -0.51 7.70 -6.23
CA VAL A 80 -0.19 8.09 -7.62
C VAL A 80 0.23 9.55 -7.71
N GLU A 81 -0.44 10.45 -7.00
CA GLU A 81 -0.06 11.86 -6.94
C GLU A 81 1.34 12.05 -6.34
N MET A 82 1.65 11.36 -5.25
CA MET A 82 2.98 11.37 -4.62
C MET A 82 4.07 10.85 -5.57
N TYR A 83 3.82 9.73 -6.26
CA TYR A 83 4.74 9.18 -7.27
C TYR A 83 5.02 10.19 -8.39
N ASN A 84 3.99 10.82 -8.94
CA ASN A 84 4.15 11.82 -9.99
C ASN A 84 4.86 13.09 -9.52
N ALA A 85 4.65 13.50 -8.26
CA ALA A 85 5.36 14.62 -7.66
C ALA A 85 6.86 14.34 -7.51
N GLN A 86 7.24 13.14 -7.08
CA GLN A 86 8.64 12.71 -7.00
C GLN A 86 9.38 12.85 -8.34
N LEU A 87 8.75 12.42 -9.44
CA LEU A 87 9.35 12.52 -10.78
C LEU A 87 9.56 13.96 -11.25
N LYS A 88 8.78 14.93 -10.74
CA LYS A 88 8.96 16.35 -11.07
C LYS A 88 10.17 16.97 -10.36
N THR A 89 10.52 16.48 -9.18
CA THR A 89 11.66 16.97 -8.39
C THR A 89 13.01 16.40 -8.88
N LEU A 90 12.98 15.27 -9.58
CA LEU A 90 14.17 14.65 -10.18
C LEU A 90 14.55 15.23 -11.55
N LYS A 91 13.74 16.15 -12.09
CA LYS A 91 14.02 16.90 -13.33
C LYS A 91 14.62 18.26 -12.99
#